data_AF-A0A2V8JAX4-F1
#
_entry.id   AF-A0A2V8JAX4-F1
#
_cell.length_a   1.000
_cell.length_b   1.000
_cell.length_c   1.000
_cell.angle_alpha   90.00
_cell.angle_beta   90.00
_cell.angle_gamma   90.00
#
_symmetry.space_group_name_H-M   'P 1'
#
loop_
_entity.id
_entity.type
_entity.pdbx_description
1 polymer ?
#
loop_
_entity_poly.entity_id
_entity_poly.type
_entity_poly.pdbx_seq_one_letter_code
_entity_poly.pdbx_strand_id
1 'polypeptide(L)'
;DLPSLRRTDRLLRFMSAFDLSDKIRLVVNRSRKNDEITDRDVEKALKLPVSWKVLNDYGACIEAIHAGKSLLSTSSKHLARNFRDFSNLLTGFQPPEKRKGLLSLLPKTTTF
;
A
#
# COMPACT_ATOMS: atom_id res chain seq x y z
N ASP A 1 -1.51 10.79 10.38
CA ASP A 1 -1.82 11.81 11.42
C ASP A 1 -1.58 11.23 12.81
N LEU A 2 -1.29 12.08 13.79
CA LEU A 2 -0.92 11.66 15.15
C LEU A 2 -2.04 10.93 15.91
N PRO A 3 -3.33 11.33 15.81
CA PRO A 3 -4.41 10.60 16.45
C PRO A 3 -4.52 9.15 15.97
N SER A 4 -4.45 8.90 14.66
CA SER A 4 -4.47 7.54 14.13
C SER A 4 -3.30 6.71 14.64
N LEU A 5 -2.09 7.27 14.70
CA LEU A 5 -0.90 6.59 15.20
C LEU A 5 -1.07 6.13 16.66
N ARG A 6 -1.56 7.04 17.53
CA ARG A 6 -1.82 6.73 18.95
C ARG A 6 -2.90 5.66 19.12
N ARG A 7 -3.95 5.68 18.30
CA ARG A 7 -5.01 4.66 18.33
C ARG A 7 -4.46 3.30 17.90
N THR A 8 -3.62 3.27 16.87
CA THR A 8 -2.97 2.04 16.40
C THR A 8 -2.02 1.46 17.45
N ASP A 9 -1.16 2.25 18.10
CA ASP A 9 -0.29 1.76 19.19
C ASP A 9 -1.11 1.09 20.31
N ARG A 10 -2.21 1.72 20.73
CA ARG A 10 -3.10 1.14 21.73
C ARG A 10 -3.72 -0.18 21.28
N LEU A 11 -4.17 -0.25 20.03
CA LEU A 11 -4.73 -1.48 19.46
C LEU A 11 -3.68 -2.59 19.41
N LEU A 12 -2.45 -2.29 18.99
CA LEU A 12 -1.36 -3.27 18.94
C LEU A 12 -1.02 -3.83 20.32
N ARG A 13 -0.97 -2.98 21.35
CA ARG A 13 -0.77 -3.42 22.75
C ARG A 13 -1.89 -4.30 23.27
N PHE A 14 -3.13 -4.01 22.87
CA PHE A 14 -4.26 -4.86 23.22
C PHE A 14 -4.18 -6.20 22.50
N MET A 15 -3.86 -6.21 21.20
CA MET A 15 -3.70 -7.44 20.42
C MET A 15 -2.52 -8.29 20.87
N SER A 16 -1.43 -7.69 21.38
CA SER A 16 -0.29 -8.44 21.92
C SER A 16 -0.64 -9.26 23.16
N ALA A 17 -1.71 -8.91 23.89
CA ALA A 17 -2.19 -9.72 25.01
C ALA A 17 -2.80 -11.06 24.57
N PHE A 18 -3.02 -11.27 23.27
CA PHE A 18 -3.58 -12.48 22.68
C PHE A 18 -2.58 -13.23 21.78
N ASP A 19 -1.29 -12.88 21.84
CA ASP A 19 -0.24 -13.45 20.97
C ASP A 19 -0.56 -13.34 19.47
N LEU A 20 -1.24 -12.27 19.05
CA LEU A 20 -1.62 -12.03 17.65
C LEU A 20 -0.66 -11.10 16.90
N SER A 21 0.44 -10.69 17.52
CA SER A 21 1.34 -9.66 16.97
C SER A 21 1.96 -10.05 15.63
N ASP A 22 2.24 -11.34 15.40
CA ASP A 22 2.79 -11.90 14.16
C ASP A 22 1.76 -11.98 13.02
N LYS A 23 0.47 -11.93 13.34
CA LYS A 23 -0.63 -11.98 12.36
C LYS A 23 -1.06 -10.59 11.88
N ILE A 24 -0.47 -9.52 12.41
CA ILE A 24 -0.84 -8.14 12.09
C ILE A 24 0.09 -7.58 11.03
N ARG A 25 -0.51 -6.94 10.02
CA ARG A 25 0.20 -6.20 8.98
C ARG A 25 -0.24 -4.75 9.00
N LEU A 26 0.72 -3.84 8.89
CA LEU A 26 0.46 -2.40 8.93
C LEU A 26 0.20 -1.86 7.53
N VAL A 27 -0.94 -1.19 7.33
CA VAL A 27 -1.25 -0.48 6.09
C VAL A 27 -1.34 1.01 6.38
N VAL A 28 -0.51 1.80 5.69
CA VAL A 28 -0.58 3.26 5.77
C VAL A 28 -1.48 3.76 4.64
N ASN A 29 -2.64 4.29 5.03
CA ASN A 29 -3.62 4.83 4.09
C ASN A 29 -3.42 6.33 3.87
N ARG A 30 -3.84 6.83 2.70
CA ARG A 30 -3.80 8.26 2.31
C ARG A 30 -2.41 8.89 2.37
N SER A 31 -1.38 8.10 2.09
CA SER A 31 0.01 8.57 2.11
C SER A 31 0.30 9.55 0.97
N ARG A 32 1.14 10.55 1.26
CA ARG A 32 1.71 11.49 0.29
C ARG A 32 3.23 11.48 0.46
N LYS A 33 3.95 11.90 -0.58
CA LYS A 33 5.42 11.96 -0.55
C LYS A 33 5.95 12.97 0.47
N ASN A 34 5.20 14.03 0.72
CA ASN A 34 5.59 15.16 1.56
C ASN A 34 4.79 15.17 2.88
N ASP A 35 4.35 14.00 3.36
CA ASP A 35 3.73 13.92 4.67
C ASP A 35 4.77 14.24 5.76
N GLU A 36 4.37 15.04 6.75
CA GLU A 36 5.20 15.41 7.91
C GLU A 36 5.61 14.19 8.74
N ILE A 37 4.70 13.22 8.86
CA ILE A 37 4.97 11.94 9.52
C ILE A 37 5.39 10.96 8.43
N THR A 38 6.66 10.56 8.44
CA THR A 38 7.21 9.64 7.45
C THR A 38 6.91 8.18 7.80
N ASP A 39 7.08 7.26 6.85
CA ASP A 39 6.95 5.82 7.11
C ASP A 39 7.89 5.37 8.23
N ARG A 40 9.13 5.89 8.25
CA ARG A 40 10.11 5.59 9.29
C ARG A 40 9.61 6.00 10.68
N ASP A 41 8.96 7.14 10.79
CA ASP A 41 8.40 7.60 12.06
C ASP A 41 7.26 6.69 12.53
N VAL A 42 6.41 6.26 11.59
CA VAL A 42 5.32 5.30 11.86
C VAL A 42 5.89 3.96 12.33
N GLU A 43 6.86 3.39 11.62
CA GLU A 43 7.48 2.11 11.96
C GLU A 43 8.17 2.15 13.31
N LYS A 44 8.90 3.24 13.58
CA LYS A 44 9.57 3.46 14.86
C LYS A 44 8.56 3.56 16.01
N ALA A 45 7.47 4.29 15.82
CA ALA A 45 6.46 4.49 16.85
C ALA A 45 5.66 3.21 17.15
N LEU A 46 5.32 2.43 16.12
CA LEU A 46 4.49 1.23 16.25
C LEU A 46 5.31 -0.05 16.45
N LYS A 47 6.63 0.00 16.27
CA LYS A 47 7.54 -1.16 16.27
C LYS A 47 7.08 -2.27 15.32
N LEU A 48 6.48 -1.87 14.19
CA LEU A 48 5.90 -2.77 13.20
C LEU A 48 6.18 -2.20 11.80
N PRO A 49 6.75 -2.98 10.87
CA PRO A 49 7.07 -2.49 9.53
C PRO A 49 5.80 -2.20 8.73
N VAL A 50 5.85 -1.17 7.88
CA VAL A 50 4.76 -0.85 6.96
C VAL A 50 4.72 -1.92 5.87
N SER A 51 3.65 -2.71 5.86
CA SER A 51 3.46 -3.82 4.92
C SER A 51 2.87 -3.37 3.58
N TRP A 52 2.09 -2.28 3.58
CA TRP A 52 1.50 -1.73 2.37
C TRP A 52 1.22 -0.23 2.52
N LYS A 53 1.24 0.48 1.38
CA LYS A 53 0.90 1.89 1.31
C LYS A 53 -0.14 2.16 0.24
N VAL A 54 -1.15 2.92 0.62
CA VAL A 54 -2.16 3.45 -0.30
C VAL A 54 -1.91 4.95 -0.47
N LEU A 55 -1.70 5.39 -1.71
CA LEU A 55 -1.49 6.80 -2.02
C LEU A 55 -2.79 7.58 -1.91
N ASN A 56 -2.68 8.85 -1.55
CA ASN A 56 -3.83 9.74 -1.51
C ASN A 56 -4.23 10.20 -2.92
N ASP A 57 -5.39 9.77 -3.39
CA ASP A 57 -6.06 10.32 -4.57
C ASP A 57 -7.47 10.80 -4.20
N TYR A 58 -7.51 11.96 -3.53
CA TYR A 58 -8.75 12.51 -3.00
C TYR A 58 -9.78 12.78 -4.11
N GLY A 59 -9.33 13.31 -5.25
CA GLY A 59 -10.20 13.65 -6.38
C GLY A 59 -10.93 12.42 -6.90
N ALA A 60 -10.20 11.35 -7.21
CA ALA A 60 -10.80 10.12 -7.70
C ALA A 60 -11.67 9.43 -6.64
N CYS A 61 -11.29 9.51 -5.35
CA CYS A 61 -12.11 8.97 -4.26
C CYS A 61 -13.45 9.68 -4.13
N ILE A 62 -13.45 11.02 -4.14
CA ILE A 62 -14.69 11.80 -4.02
C ILE A 62 -15.56 11.65 -5.26
N GLU A 63 -14.97 11.62 -6.45
CA GLU A 63 -15.71 11.34 -7.70
C GLU A 63 -16.42 9.98 -7.61
N ALA A 64 -15.71 8.92 -7.21
CA ALA A 64 -16.30 7.59 -7.01
C ALA A 64 -17.46 7.62 -6.01
N ILE A 65 -17.27 8.28 -4.87
CA ILE A 65 -18.28 8.38 -3.81
C ILE A 65 -19.53 9.11 -4.33
N HIS A 66 -19.36 10.27 -4.97
CA HIS A 66 -20.48 11.05 -5.50
C HIS A 66 -21.22 10.34 -6.62
N ALA A 67 -20.49 9.60 -7.47
CA ALA A 67 -21.09 8.81 -8.55
C ALA A 67 -21.73 7.50 -8.06
N GLY A 68 -21.50 7.09 -6.80
CA GLY A 68 -21.91 5.78 -6.28
C GLY A 68 -21.22 4.62 -6.99
N LYS A 69 -20.01 4.84 -7.51
CA LYS A 69 -19.28 3.87 -8.33
C LYS A 69 -18.02 3.38 -7.63
N SER A 70 -17.59 2.18 -8.00
CA SER A 70 -16.30 1.65 -7.55
C SER A 70 -15.16 2.55 -8.04
N LEU A 71 -14.15 2.75 -7.19
CA LEU A 71 -12.92 3.44 -7.57
C LEU A 71 -12.21 2.76 -8.76
N LEU A 72 -12.40 1.45 -8.95
CA LEU A 72 -11.85 0.75 -10.13
C LEU A 72 -12.45 1.24 -11.46
N SER A 73 -13.60 1.91 -11.40
CA SER A 73 -14.27 2.50 -12.56
C SER A 73 -14.00 4.00 -12.75
N THR A 74 -13.19 4.62 -11.87
CA THR A 74 -12.79 6.02 -12.02
C THR A 74 -11.48 6.16 -12.79
N SER A 75 -11.08 7.42 -13.04
CA SER A 75 -9.89 7.77 -13.82
C SER A 75 -8.54 7.42 -13.14
N SER A 76 -8.53 7.06 -11.84
CA SER A 76 -7.29 6.82 -11.10
C SER A 76 -6.65 5.47 -11.41
N LYS A 77 -5.81 5.45 -12.44
CA LYS A 77 -4.99 4.29 -12.81
C LYS A 77 -4.04 3.86 -11.70
N HIS A 78 -3.55 4.80 -10.89
CA HIS A 78 -2.60 4.53 -9.82
C HIS A 78 -3.26 3.81 -8.65
N LEU A 79 -4.41 4.31 -8.18
CA LEU A 79 -5.08 3.73 -7.04
C LEU A 79 -5.72 2.39 -7.42
N ALA A 80 -6.30 2.27 -8.63
CA ALA A 80 -6.77 0.99 -9.15
C ALA A 80 -5.66 -0.06 -9.27
N ARG A 81 -4.45 0.33 -9.72
CA ARG A 81 -3.28 -0.56 -9.74
C ARG A 81 -2.85 -0.94 -8.33
N ASN A 82 -2.76 0.01 -7.41
CA ASN A 82 -2.39 -0.24 -6.01
C ASN A 82 -3.33 -1.26 -5.36
N PHE A 83 -4.65 -1.11 -5.50
CA PHE A 83 -5.60 -2.11 -4.99
C PHE A 83 -5.44 -3.47 -5.66
N ARG A 84 -5.18 -3.54 -6.97
CA ARG A 84 -4.92 -4.81 -7.65
C ARG A 84 -3.67 -5.50 -7.10
N ASP A 85 -2.58 -4.76 -6.94
CA ASP A 85 -1.32 -5.29 -6.41
C ASP A 85 -1.47 -5.73 -4.94
N PHE A 86 -2.25 -4.98 -4.16
CA PHE A 86 -2.59 -5.36 -2.78
C PHE A 86 -3.43 -6.64 -2.73
N SER A 87 -4.42 -6.78 -3.59
CA SER A 87 -5.22 -8.01 -3.69
C SER A 87 -4.37 -9.22 -4.08
N ASN A 88 -3.42 -9.04 -5.00
CA ASN A 88 -2.47 -10.09 -5.36
C ASN A 88 -1.63 -10.52 -4.15
N LEU A 89 -1.11 -9.54 -3.39
CA LEU A 89 -0.34 -9.80 -2.17
C LEU A 89 -1.16 -10.57 -1.12
N LEU A 90 -2.43 -10.19 -0.91
CA LEU A 90 -3.30 -10.83 0.08
C LEU A 90 -3.70 -12.25 -0.30
N THR A 91 -3.89 -12.52 -1.59
CA THR A 91 -4.33 -13.83 -2.10
C THR A 91 -3.16 -14.77 -2.40
N GLY A 92 -1.92 -14.27 -2.36
CA GLY A 92 -0.75 -15.01 -2.84
C GLY A 92 -0.75 -15.18 -4.37
N PHE A 93 -1.65 -14.50 -5.09
CA PHE A 93 -1.74 -14.59 -6.54
C PHE A 93 -0.54 -13.90 -7.18
N GLN A 94 0.24 -14.66 -7.95
CA GLN A 94 1.31 -14.14 -8.78
C GLN A 94 0.77 -13.93 -10.20
N PRO A 95 0.64 -12.68 -10.68
CA PRO A 95 0.22 -12.46 -12.06
C PRO A 95 1.25 -13.10 -13.00
N PRO A 96 0.81 -13.69 -14.13
CA PRO A 96 1.73 -14.30 -15.09
C PRO A 96 2.78 -13.29 -15.52
N GLU A 97 4.05 -13.71 -15.56
CA GLU A 97 5.13 -12.83 -16.01
C GLU A 97 4.76 -12.21 -17.36
N LYS A 98 4.82 -10.88 -17.45
CA LYS A 98 4.62 -10.19 -18.72
C LYS A 98 5.67 -10.72 -19.69
N ARG A 99 5.21 -11.36 -20.78
CA ARG A 99 6.07 -11.86 -21.86
C ARG A 99 7.06 -10.76 -22.22
N LYS A 100 8.35 -11.00 -21.97
CA LYS A 100 9.40 -10.07 -22.37
C LYS A 100 9.40 -10.04 -23.89
N GLY A 101 9.07 -8.89 -24.47
CA GLY A 101 9.06 -8.71 -25.93
C GLY A 101 10.46 -8.91 -26.53
N LEU A 102 10.55 -8.89 -27.86
CA LEU A 102 11.78 -9.07 -28.66
C LEU A 102 12.98 -8.22 -28.17
N LEU A 103 12.74 -7.10 -27.50
CA LEU A 103 13.76 -6.24 -26.87
C LEU A 103 14.59 -6.94 -25.77
N SER A 104 14.08 -8.03 -25.18
CA SER A 104 14.82 -8.82 -24.17
C SER A 104 15.84 -9.80 -24.75
N LEU A 105 15.82 -10.00 -26.08
CA LEU A 105 16.80 -10.79 -26.82
C LEU A 105 18.03 -9.96 -27.23
N LEU A 106 17.99 -8.64 -27.02
CA LEU A 106 19.16 -7.80 -27.26
C LEU A 106 20.15 -7.96 -26.10
N PRO A 107 21.42 -8.30 -26.38
CA PRO A 107 22.43 -8.45 -25.33
C PRO A 107 22.59 -7.13 -24.59
N LYS A 108 22.55 -7.19 -23.25
CA LYS A 108 22.86 -6.04 -22.40
C LYS A 108 24.34 -5.71 -22.60
N THR A 109 24.63 -4.64 -23.31
CA THR A 109 25.99 -4.10 -23.44
C THR A 109 26.52 -3.78 -22.05
N THR A 110 27.51 -4.54 -21.63
CA THR A 110 28.26 -4.32 -20.39
C THR A 110 29.29 -3.23 -20.72
N THR A 111 29.04 -2.01 -20.25
CA THR A 111 30.06 -0.95 -20.30
C THR A 111 30.93 -1.10 -19.05
N PHE A 112 32.24 -1.27 -19.28
CA PHE A 112 33.31 -1.28 -18.29
C PHE A 112 33.51 0.08 -17.64
#